data_AF-A0A8D2Q0I8-F1
#
_entry.id   AF-A0A8D2Q0I8-F1
#
_cell.length_a   1.000
_cell.length_b   1.000
_cell.length_c   1.000
_cell.angle_alpha   90.00
_cell.angle_beta   90.00
_cell.angle_gamma   90.00
#
_symmetry.space_group_name_H-M   'P 1'
#
loop_
_entity.id
_entity.type
_entity.pdbx_description
1 polymer ?
#
loop_
_entity_poly.entity_id
_entity_poly.type
_entity_poly.pdbx_seq_one_letter_code
_entity_poly.pdbx_strand_id
1 'polypeptide(L)' 'LSASGCEKRGRKLSLHVLSALWAAILRLVSKCSEEIKNYIEERSGEDPLVKGVPEDKNPFKEKGGCVIA' A
#
# COMPACT_ATOMS: atom_id res chain seq x y z
N LEU A 1 39.47 -28.14 13.07
CA LEU A 1 39.11 -26.72 13.34
C LEU A 1 38.27 -26.04 12.23
N SER A 2 37.81 -26.71 11.16
CA SER A 2 37.19 -26.03 9.99
C SER A 2 35.65 -25.84 10.05
N ALA A 3 34.91 -26.72 10.73
CA ALA A 3 33.44 -26.68 10.74
C ALA A 3 32.85 -25.45 11.45
N SER A 4 33.45 -25.03 12.57
CA SER A 4 32.95 -23.89 13.36
C SER A 4 33.09 -22.54 12.63
N GLY A 5 34.05 -22.42 11.72
CA GLY A 5 34.23 -21.23 10.89
C GLY A 5 33.16 -21.12 9.80
N CYS A 6 32.75 -22.23 9.21
CA CYS A 6 31.71 -22.25 8.18
C CYS A 6 30.33 -21.89 8.76
N GLU A 7 29.99 -22.43 9.93
CA GLU A 7 28.71 -22.15 10.60
C GLU A 7 28.60 -20.68 11.04
N LYS A 8 29.68 -20.09 11.58
CA LYS A 8 29.72 -18.65 11.92
C LYS A 8 29.58 -17.76 10.68
N ARG A 9 30.20 -18.13 9.56
CA ARG A 9 30.03 -17.43 8.27
C ARG A 9 28.60 -17.54 7.74
N GLY A 10 27.96 -18.70 7.87
CA GLY A 10 26.55 -18.89 7.50
C GLY A 10 25.60 -18.00 8.30
N ARG A 11 25.78 -17.93 9.64
CA ARG A 11 25.00 -17.02 10.50
C ARG A 11 25.22 -15.55 10.15
N LYS A 12 26.46 -15.14 9.87
CA LYS A 12 26.78 -13.77 9.43
C LYS A 12 26.08 -13.42 8.11
N LEU A 13 26.10 -14.34 7.15
CA LEU A 13 25.44 -14.16 5.85
C LEU A 13 23.91 -14.06 6.02
N SER A 14 23.30 -14.90 6.85
CA SER A 14 21.87 -14.82 7.16
C SER A 14 21.49 -13.48 7.81
N LEU A 15 22.28 -12.99 8.76
CA LEU A 15 22.05 -11.68 9.39
C LEU A 15 22.17 -10.52 8.38
N HIS A 16 23.14 -10.57 7.49
CA HIS A 16 23.33 -9.56 6.44
C HIS A 16 22.15 -9.54 5.46
N VAL A 17 21.67 -10.72 5.07
CA VAL A 17 20.51 -10.86 4.18
C VAL A 17 19.25 -10.31 4.86
N LEU A 18 18.99 -10.67 6.12
CA LEU A 18 17.84 -10.18 6.89
C LEU A 18 17.88 -8.65 7.06
N SER A 19 19.06 -8.09 7.39
CA SER A 19 19.25 -6.65 7.50
C SER A 19 19.02 -5.92 6.18
N ALA A 20 19.49 -6.48 5.06
CA ALA A 20 19.30 -5.90 3.73
C ALA A 20 17.83 -5.95 3.29
N LEU A 21 17.14 -7.06 3.54
CA LEU A 21 15.69 -7.20 3.31
C LEU A 21 14.90 -6.18 4.11
N TRP A 22 15.20 -6.02 5.40
CA TRP A 22 14.55 -5.03 6.25
C TRP A 22 14.74 -3.60 5.73
N ALA A 23 15.97 -3.22 5.37
CA ALA A 23 16.26 -1.89 4.83
C ALA A 23 15.56 -1.64 3.48
N ALA A 24 15.50 -2.65 2.60
CA ALA A 24 14.81 -2.55 1.32
C ALA A 24 13.30 -2.36 1.50
N ILE A 25 12.68 -3.11 2.41
CA ILE A 25 11.25 -3.01 2.72
C ILE A 25 10.91 -1.62 3.25
N LEU A 26 11.67 -1.12 4.24
CA LEU A 26 11.44 0.22 4.80
C LEU A 26 11.54 1.32 3.74
N ARG A 27 12.54 1.23 2.85
CA ARG A 27 12.74 2.21 1.78
C ARG A 27 11.58 2.22 0.79
N LEU A 28 11.08 1.04 0.42
CA LEU A 28 9.94 0.90 -0.49
C LEU A 28 8.65 1.42 0.16
N VAL A 29 8.41 1.12 1.43
CA VAL A 29 7.22 1.59 2.16
C VAL A 29 7.21 3.11 2.25
N SER A 30 8.33 3.74 2.60
CA SER A 30 8.41 5.20 2.70
C SER A 30 8.12 5.87 1.35
N LYS A 31 8.73 5.38 0.26
CA LYS A 31 8.54 5.97 -1.08
C LYS A 31 7.14 5.71 -1.64
N CYS A 32 6.67 4.48 -1.55
CA CYS A 32 5.36 4.08 -2.05
C CYS A 32 4.22 4.82 -1.33
N SER A 33 4.38 5.11 -0.02
CA SER A 33 3.39 5.86 0.74
C SER A 33 3.19 7.30 0.25
N GLU A 34 4.23 7.93 -0.28
CA GLU A 34 4.15 9.29 -0.83
C GLU A 34 3.52 9.27 -2.24
N GLU A 35 3.92 8.30 -3.08
CA GLU A 35 3.35 8.12 -4.42
C GLU A 35 1.84 7.84 -4.37
N ILE A 36 1.39 7.01 -3.42
CA ILE A 36 -0.04 6.71 -3.25
C ILE A 36 -0.82 7.96 -2.80
N LYS A 37 -0.28 8.76 -1.87
CA LYS A 37 -0.95 10.00 -1.42
C LYS A 37 -1.11 10.98 -2.57
N ASN A 38 -0.04 11.26 -3.29
CA ASN A 38 -0.07 12.18 -4.42
C ASN A 38 -1.06 11.72 -5.50
N TYR A 39 -1.11 10.41 -5.78
CA TYR A 39 -2.08 9.84 -6.71
C TYR A 39 -3.53 10.02 -6.26
N ILE A 40 -3.80 9.83 -4.95
CA ILE A 40 -5.14 10.04 -4.39
C ILE A 40 -5.50 11.53 -4.47
N GLU A 41 -4.62 12.44 -4.06
CA GLU A 41 -4.91 13.88 -4.03
C GLU A 41 -5.17 14.46 -5.42
N GLU A 42 -4.42 14.05 -6.45
CA GLU A 42 -4.64 14.49 -7.83
C GLU A 42 -6.02 14.07 -8.36
N ARG A 43 -6.48 12.87 -7.98
CA ARG A 43 -7.67 12.23 -8.56
C ARG A 43 -8.92 12.45 -7.70
N SER A 44 -8.77 12.80 -6.43
CA SER A 44 -9.88 13.00 -5.49
C SER A 44 -10.79 14.16 -5.89
N GLY A 45 -10.29 15.15 -6.63
CA GLY A 45 -11.08 16.30 -7.09
C GLY A 45 -12.10 15.96 -8.19
N GLU A 46 -11.89 14.86 -8.91
CA GLU A 46 -12.80 14.35 -9.95
C GLU A 46 -13.61 13.14 -9.48
N ASP A 47 -13.32 12.62 -8.29
CA ASP A 47 -14.03 11.46 -7.75
C ASP A 47 -15.49 11.82 -7.42
N PRO A 48 -16.47 11.16 -8.07
CA PRO A 48 -17.89 11.46 -7.89
C PRO A 48 -18.40 11.17 -6.47
N LEU A 49 -17.73 10.30 -5.71
CA LEU A 49 -18.09 9.99 -4.32
C LEU A 49 -17.50 11.02 -3.34
N VAL A 50 -16.34 11.61 -3.65
CA VAL A 50 -15.72 12.66 -2.84
C VAL A 50 -16.36 14.03 -3.08
N LYS A 51 -16.56 14.43 -4.34
CA LYS A 51 -17.13 15.75 -4.69
C LYS A 51 -18.66 15.80 -4.59
N GLY A 52 -19.30 14.63 -4.65
CA GLY A 52 -20.74 14.51 -4.79
C GLY A 52 -21.18 14.73 -6.24
N VAL A 53 -22.06 13.85 -6.72
CA VAL A 53 -22.67 13.98 -8.04
C VAL A 53 -23.99 14.75 -7.90
N PRO A 54 -24.23 15.82 -8.67
CA PRO A 54 -25.51 16.51 -8.67
C PRO A 54 -26.64 15.54 -9.05
N GLU A 55 -27.81 15.76 -8.46
CA GLU A 55 -28.93 14.83 -8.45
C GLU A 55 -29.38 14.37 -9.84
N ASP A 56 -29.31 15.22 -10.87
CA ASP A 56 -29.68 14.89 -12.25
C ASP A 56 -28.69 13.99 -13.00
N LYS A 57 -27.44 13.87 -12.52
CA LYS A 57 -26.38 13.08 -13.17
C LYS A 57 -26.07 11.77 -12.44
N ASN A 58 -26.70 11.50 -11.31
CA ASN A 58 -26.45 10.29 -10.54
C ASN A 58 -27.27 9.11 -11.11
N PRO A 59 -26.62 8.10 -11.74
CA PRO A 59 -27.31 6.97 -12.36
C PRO A 59 -28.02 6.03 -11.34
N PHE A 60 -27.79 6.21 -10.04
CA PHE A 60 -28.41 5.41 -8.98
C PHE A 60 -29.70 6.02 -8.41
N LYS A 61 -30.17 7.17 -8.92
CA LYS A 61 -31.38 7.85 -8.39
C LYS A 61 -32.68 7.04 -8.49
N GLU A 62 -32.86 6.20 -9.51
CA GLU A 62 -34.15 5.50 -9.73
C GLU A 62 -34.26 4.16 -8.98
N LYS A 63 -33.15 3.59 -8.49
CA LYS A 63 -33.22 2.38 -7.64
C LYS A 63 -33.46 2.81 -6.20
N GLY A 64 -34.73 3.05 -5.89
CA GLY A 64 -35.24 3.30 -4.55
C GLY A 64 -34.57 2.38 -3.52
N GLY A 65 -34.18 2.97 -2.39
CA GLY A 65 -33.50 2.28 -1.30
C GLY A 65 -34.18 0.95 -0.97
N CYS A 66 -33.38 -0.05 -0.63
CA CYS A 66 -33.87 -1.34 -0.17
C CYS A 66 -34.79 -1.11 1.04
N VAL A 67 -36.09 -1.28 0.84
CA VAL A 67 -37.07 -1.35 1.92
C VAL A 67 -36.72 -2.61 2.69
N ILE A 68 -36.11 -2.46 3.86
CA ILE A 68 -36.02 -3.54 4.83
C ILE A 68 -37.45 -3.70 5.37
N ALA A 69 -38.19 -4.63 4.79
CA ALA A 69 -39.47 -5.12 5.30
C ALA A 69 -39.25 -6.03 6.50
#